data_AF-A0A069PTU3-F1
#
_entry.id   AF-A0A069PTU3-F1
#
_cell.length_a   1.000
_cell.length_b   1.000
_cell.length_c   1.000
_cell.angle_alpha   90.00
_cell.angle_beta   90.00
_cell.angle_gamma   90.00
#
_symmetry.space_group_name_H-M   'P 1'
#
loop_
_entity.id
_entity.type
_entity.pdbx_description
1 polymer ?
#
loop_
_entity_poly.entity_id
_entity_poly.type
_entity_poly.pdbx_seq_one_letter_code
_entity_poly.pdbx_strand_id
1 'polypeptide(L)'
;MHFRTGSRPELAGLDRDAQQAVRRLAWHFAQRHWGLHLPAVVWLAVALAHSHFGVLPGGRDYLVVTAVLFVIAVVNIRVHIGRYLRAARVVFDLLGREGVRGITGR
;
A
#
# COMPACT_ATOMS: atom_id res chain seq x y z
N MET A 1 22.97 -21.86 -3.44
CA MET A 1 21.60 -21.62 -3.95
C MET A 1 21.63 -20.36 -4.81
N HIS A 2 21.71 -20.51 -6.13
CA HIS A 2 21.76 -19.37 -7.06
C HIS A 2 20.36 -18.79 -7.24
N PHE A 3 20.15 -17.55 -6.79
CA PHE A 3 18.96 -16.77 -7.17
C PHE A 3 19.10 -16.34 -8.63
N ARG A 4 18.51 -17.11 -9.54
CA ARG A 4 18.29 -16.68 -10.93
C ARG A 4 17.23 -15.58 -10.87
N THR A 5 17.66 -14.33 -10.95
CA THR A 5 16.78 -13.18 -11.18
C THR A 5 16.07 -13.44 -12.50
N GLY A 6 14.84 -13.96 -12.43
CA GLY A 6 13.97 -14.06 -13.59
C GLY A 6 13.88 -12.68 -14.22
N SER A 7 14.44 -12.58 -15.43
CA SER A 7 14.52 -11.38 -16.23
C SER A 7 13.12 -10.78 -16.36
N ARG A 8 12.85 -9.68 -15.65
CA ARG A 8 11.72 -8.82 -15.99
C ARG A 8 12.16 -8.03 -17.21
N PRO A 9 11.62 -8.30 -18.41
CA PRO A 9 12.03 -7.63 -19.64
C PRO A 9 11.85 -6.10 -19.56
N GLU A 10 10.95 -5.67 -18.68
CA GLU A 10 10.62 -4.29 -18.33
C GLU A 10 11.79 -3.51 -17.70
N LEU A 11 12.79 -4.20 -17.14
CA LEU A 11 13.94 -3.61 -16.48
C LEU A 11 15.25 -3.84 -17.26
N ALA A 12 15.20 -4.50 -18.42
CA ALA A 12 16.36 -5.01 -19.13
C ALA A 12 17.30 -3.91 -19.71
N GLY A 13 16.81 -2.68 -19.85
CA GLY A 13 17.60 -1.52 -20.32
C GLY A 13 18.08 -0.58 -19.21
N LEU A 14 17.76 -0.84 -17.94
CA LEU A 14 18.14 0.00 -16.81
C LEU A 14 19.47 -0.45 -16.22
N ASP A 15 20.34 0.52 -15.92
CA ASP A 15 21.59 0.27 -15.20
C ASP A 15 21.33 -0.38 -13.82
N ARG A 16 22.29 -1.15 -13.30
CA ARG A 16 22.14 -1.94 -12.07
C ARG A 16 21.75 -1.09 -10.86
N ASP A 17 22.26 0.13 -10.78
CA ASP A 17 21.90 1.07 -9.71
C ASP A 17 20.46 1.54 -9.81
N ALA A 18 19.97 1.78 -11.03
CA ALA A 18 18.58 2.12 -11.28
C ALA A 18 17.63 0.94 -10.96
N GLN A 19 18.04 -0.30 -11.28
CA GLN A 19 17.28 -1.50 -10.89
C GLN A 19 17.18 -1.66 -9.36
N GLN A 20 18.26 -1.39 -8.62
CA GLN A 20 18.22 -1.42 -7.15
C GLN A 20 17.34 -0.31 -6.57
N ALA A 21 17.37 0.88 -7.15
CA ALA A 21 16.50 1.99 -6.75
C ALA A 21 15.01 1.63 -6.94
N VAL A 22 14.64 1.05 -8.10
CA VAL A 22 13.27 0.58 -8.37
C VAL A 22 12.86 -0.51 -7.38
N ARG A 23 13.75 -1.47 -7.08
CA ARG A 23 13.48 -2.51 -6.07
C ARG A 23 13.25 -1.94 -4.67
N ARG A 24 14.06 -0.96 -4.24
CA ARG A 24 13.88 -0.27 -2.95
C ARG A 24 12.54 0.49 -2.89
N LEU A 25 12.15 1.13 -3.99
CA LEU A 25 10.89 1.83 -4.10
C LEU A 25 9.70 0.86 -4.08
N ALA A 26 9.78 -0.24 -4.82
CA ALA A 26 8.78 -1.31 -4.82
C ALA A 26 8.62 -1.95 -3.44
N TRP A 27 9.73 -2.16 -2.72
CA TRP A 27 9.72 -2.67 -1.34
C TRP A 27 9.05 -1.68 -0.38
N HIS A 28 9.39 -0.39 -0.48
CA HIS A 28 8.72 0.66 0.28
C HIS A 28 7.21 0.70 0.01
N PHE A 29 6.80 0.54 -1.25
CA PHE A 29 5.39 0.44 -1.61
C PHE A 29 4.72 -0.79 -1.00
N ALA A 30 5.33 -1.97 -1.13
CA ALA A 30 4.81 -3.22 -0.57
C ALA A 30 4.66 -3.15 0.95
N GLN A 31 5.68 -2.65 1.67
CA GLN A 31 5.65 -2.55 3.12
C GLN A 31 4.60 -1.55 3.62
N ARG A 32 4.36 -0.48 2.87
CA ARG A 32 3.36 0.55 3.20
C ARG A 32 1.95 0.16 2.77
N HIS A 33 1.82 -0.66 1.72
CA HIS A 33 0.57 -1.30 1.33
C HIS A 33 0.16 -2.38 2.33
N TRP A 34 1.12 -3.04 2.99
CA TRP A 34 0.82 -3.96 4.09
C TRP A 34 0.06 -3.27 5.24
N GLY A 35 0.37 -1.99 5.50
CA GLY A 35 -0.35 -1.17 6.48
C GLY A 35 -1.83 -0.92 6.16
N LEU A 36 -2.28 -1.14 4.92
CA LEU A 36 -3.70 -1.10 4.56
C LEU A 36 -4.48 -2.27 5.16
N HIS A 37 -3.81 -3.40 5.36
CA HIS A 37 -4.43 -4.64 5.83
C HIS A 37 -4.46 -4.76 7.36
N LEU A 38 -3.79 -3.85 8.08
CA LEU A 38 -3.79 -3.80 9.55
C LEU A 38 -5.20 -3.87 10.17
N PRO A 39 -6.20 -3.08 9.71
CA PRO A 39 -7.56 -3.17 10.22
C PRO A 39 -8.19 -4.56 10.01
N ALA A 40 -7.89 -5.24 8.91
CA ALA A 40 -8.39 -6.58 8.64
C ALA A 40 -7.76 -7.62 9.58
N VAL A 41 -6.46 -7.50 9.88
CA VAL A 41 -5.77 -8.36 10.86
C VAL A 41 -6.35 -8.16 12.26
N VAL A 42 -6.58 -6.91 12.67
CA VAL A 42 -7.21 -6.57 13.95
C VAL A 42 -8.63 -7.14 14.02
N TRP A 43 -9.40 -7.01 12.94
CA TRP A 43 -10.73 -7.60 12.86
C TRP A 43 -10.71 -9.12 12.99
N LEU A 44 -9.78 -9.81 12.31
CA LEU A 44 -9.63 -11.26 12.40
C LEU A 44 -9.33 -11.71 13.84
N ALA A 45 -8.44 -10.99 14.54
CA ALA A 45 -8.11 -11.26 15.94
C ALA A 45 -9.33 -11.05 16.85
N VAL A 46 -10.11 -9.98 16.64
CA VAL A 46 -11.35 -9.71 17.39
C VAL A 46 -12.40 -10.79 17.13
N ALA A 47 -12.57 -11.21 15.87
CA ALA A 47 -13.51 -12.25 15.50
C ALA A 47 -13.15 -13.59 16.15
N LEU A 48 -11.85 -13.97 16.14
CA LEU A 48 -11.35 -15.15 16.82
C LEU A 48 -11.53 -15.05 18.34
N ALA A 49 -11.22 -13.91 18.94
CA ALA A 49 -11.39 -13.71 20.38
C ALA A 49 -12.87 -13.82 20.80
N HIS A 50 -13.76 -13.23 20.01
CA HIS A 50 -15.20 -13.30 20.26
C HIS A 50 -15.74 -14.73 20.11
N SER A 51 -15.34 -15.45 19.07
CA SER A 51 -15.84 -16.81 18.81
C SER A 51 -15.30 -17.84 19.82
N HIS A 52 -14.05 -17.70 20.27
CA HIS A 52 -13.41 -18.69 21.13
C HIS A 52 -13.59 -18.42 22.63
N PHE A 53 -13.65 -17.14 23.04
CA PHE A 53 -13.66 -16.75 24.46
C PHE A 53 -14.90 -15.96 24.88
N GLY A 54 -15.80 -15.62 23.96
CA GLY A 54 -17.01 -14.86 24.29
C GLY A 54 -16.73 -13.46 24.85
N VAL A 55 -15.61 -12.85 24.46
CA VAL A 55 -15.12 -11.55 25.00
C VAL A 55 -16.17 -10.43 24.93
N LEU A 56 -17.09 -10.51 23.96
CA LEU A 56 -18.20 -9.58 23.84
C LEU A 56 -19.49 -10.28 24.29
N PRO A 57 -20.24 -9.71 25.24
CA PRO A 57 -21.35 -10.37 25.92
C PRO A 57 -22.60 -10.54 25.05
N GLY A 58 -22.67 -9.90 23.86
CA GLY A 58 -23.79 -10.07 22.95
C GLY A 58 -23.45 -9.76 21.48
N GLY A 59 -24.27 -10.29 20.57
CA GLY A 59 -24.10 -10.10 19.12
C GLY A 59 -24.19 -8.63 18.68
N ARG A 60 -24.95 -7.81 19.40
CA ARG A 60 -25.03 -6.35 19.15
C ARG A 60 -23.68 -5.67 19.38
N ASP A 61 -22.96 -6.02 20.45
CA ASP A 61 -21.67 -5.39 20.75
C ASP A 61 -20.61 -5.82 19.73
N TYR A 62 -20.64 -7.08 19.30
CA TYR A 62 -19.83 -7.56 18.18
C TYR A 62 -20.10 -6.82 16.86
N LEU A 63 -21.38 -6.56 16.54
CA LEU A 63 -21.75 -5.78 15.37
C LEU A 63 -21.27 -4.33 15.46
N VAL A 64 -21.37 -3.69 16.62
CA VAL A 64 -20.87 -2.33 16.83
C VAL A 64 -19.35 -2.27 16.67
N VAL A 65 -18.60 -3.19 17.29
CA VAL A 65 -17.14 -3.26 17.16
C VAL A 65 -16.73 -3.52 15.71
N THR A 66 -17.43 -4.43 15.03
CA THR A 66 -17.20 -4.72 13.61
C THR A 66 -17.47 -3.49 12.73
N ALA A 67 -18.57 -2.77 12.98
CA ALA A 67 -18.92 -1.56 12.23
C ALA A 67 -17.86 -0.45 12.43
N VAL A 68 -17.37 -0.26 13.65
CA VAL A 68 -16.29 0.70 13.95
C VAL A 68 -15.00 0.31 13.21
N LEU A 69 -14.59 -0.96 13.27
CA LEU A 69 -13.42 -1.45 12.54
C LEU A 69 -13.57 -1.30 11.03
N PHE A 70 -14.78 -1.52 10.50
CA PHE A 70 -15.09 -1.33 9.10
C PHE A 70 -14.94 0.14 8.68
N VAL A 71 -15.48 1.08 9.47
CA VAL A 71 -15.32 2.52 9.20
C VAL A 71 -13.84 2.92 9.23
N ILE A 72 -13.07 2.43 10.22
CA ILE A 72 -11.62 2.66 10.30
C ILE A 72 -10.92 2.13 9.05
N ALA A 73 -11.27 0.94 8.59
CA ALA A 73 -10.71 0.35 7.37
C ALA A 73 -11.02 1.22 6.14
N VAL A 74 -12.28 1.64 5.97
CA VAL A 74 -12.70 2.51 4.87
C VAL A 74 -11.94 3.83 4.89
N VAL A 75 -11.83 4.49 6.05
CA VAL A 75 -11.09 5.74 6.19
C VAL A 75 -9.60 5.55 5.88
N ASN A 76 -8.98 4.48 6.39
CA ASN A 76 -7.57 4.18 6.13
C ASN A 76 -7.30 3.98 4.62
N ILE A 77 -8.16 3.19 3.95
CA ILE A 77 -8.10 2.98 2.50
C ILE A 77 -8.26 4.31 1.75
N ARG A 78 -9.25 5.14 2.14
CA ARG A 78 -9.55 6.40 1.44
C ARG A 78 -8.45 7.44 1.62
N VAL A 79 -7.87 7.53 2.83
CA VAL A 79 -6.70 8.38 3.11
C VAL A 79 -5.47 7.90 2.33
N HIS A 80 -5.25 6.59 2.26
CA HIS A 80 -4.17 6.03 1.46
C HIS A 80 -4.37 6.38 -0.03
N ILE A 81 -5.49 6.01 -0.63
CA ILE A 81 -5.78 6.33 -2.04
C ILE A 81 -5.64 7.85 -2.30
N GLY A 82 -6.18 8.71 -1.44
CA GLY A 82 -6.08 10.16 -1.59
C GLY A 82 -4.64 10.69 -1.54
N ARG A 83 -3.83 10.20 -0.60
CA ARG A 83 -2.40 10.57 -0.50
C ARG A 83 -1.60 10.07 -1.68
N TYR A 84 -1.84 8.85 -2.13
CA TYR A 84 -1.09 8.24 -3.22
C TYR A 84 -1.50 8.78 -4.60
N LEU A 85 -2.78 9.05 -4.83
CA LEU A 85 -3.23 9.74 -6.04
C LEU A 85 -2.64 11.15 -6.14
N ARG A 86 -2.58 11.89 -5.02
CA ARG A 86 -2.00 13.23 -5.01
C ARG A 86 -0.48 13.19 -5.22
N ALA A 87 0.23 12.29 -4.55
CA ALA A 87 1.68 12.14 -4.70
C ALA A 87 2.07 11.65 -6.11
N ALA A 88 1.36 10.65 -6.65
CA ALA A 88 1.59 10.16 -8.00
C ALA A 88 1.33 11.26 -9.05
N ARG A 89 0.29 12.08 -8.84
CA ARG A 89 -0.02 13.22 -9.71
C ARG A 89 1.06 14.30 -9.66
N VAL A 90 1.59 14.62 -8.47
CA VAL A 90 2.72 15.55 -8.33
C VAL A 90 3.98 15.01 -9.01
N VAL A 91 4.30 13.73 -8.86
CA VAL A 91 5.45 13.12 -9.54
C VAL A 91 5.26 13.11 -11.05
N PHE A 92 4.05 12.83 -11.54
CA PHE A 92 3.72 12.89 -12.97
C PHE A 92 3.80 14.31 -13.53
N ASP A 93 3.33 15.32 -12.78
CA ASP A 93 3.43 16.73 -13.15
C ASP A 93 4.88 17.23 -13.16
N LEU A 94 5.71 16.75 -12.22
CA LEU A 94 7.14 17.06 -12.17
C LEU A 94 7.89 16.40 -13.33
N LEU A 95 7.67 15.11 -13.59
CA LEU A 95 8.26 14.40 -14.74
C LEU A 95 7.76 14.96 -16.08
N GLY A 96 6.49 15.37 -16.16
CA GLY A 96 5.94 16.05 -17.33
C GLY A 96 6.60 17.41 -17.54
N ARG A 97 6.82 18.20 -16.47
CA ARG A 97 7.54 19.47 -16.56
C ARG A 97 9.02 19.31 -16.90
N GLU A 98 9.70 18.32 -16.32
CA GLU A 98 11.11 18.02 -16.60
C GLU A 98 11.29 17.44 -18.00
N GLY A 99 10.37 16.59 -18.45
CA GLY A 99 10.33 16.06 -19.82
C GLY A 99 10.09 17.17 -20.85
N VAL A 100 9.17 18.10 -20.56
CA VAL A 100 8.95 19.30 -21.40
C VAL A 100 10.19 20.19 -21.41
N ARG A 101 10.86 20.39 -20.28
CA ARG A 101 12.14 21.14 -20.19
C ARG A 101 13.27 20.51 -21.00
N GLY A 102 13.41 19.19 -20.95
CA GLY A 102 14.41 18.45 -21.72
C GLY A 102 14.16 18.50 -23.23
N ILE A 103 12.90 18.53 -23.67
CA ILE A 103 12.54 18.60 -25.10
C ILE A 103 12.59 20.04 -25.62
N THR A 104 12.23 21.04 -24.79
CA THR A 104 12.07 22.44 -25.23
C THR A 104 13.29 23.31 -24.94
N GLY A 105 14.25 22.84 -24.14
CA GLY A 105 15.50 23.56 -23.85
C GLY A 105 15.34 24.86 -23.05
N ARG A 106 14.23 25.02 -22.32
CA ARG A 106 13.92 26.15 -21.42
C ARG A 106 13.24 25.66 -20.15
#